data_AF-A0A081N3B0-F1
#
_entry.id   AF-A0A081N3B0-F1
#
_cell.length_a   1.000
_cell.length_b   1.000
_cell.length_c   1.000
_cell.angle_alpha   90.00
_cell.angle_beta   90.00
_cell.angle_gamma   90.00
#
_symmetry.space_group_name_H-M   'P 1'
#
loop_
_entity.id
_entity.type
_entity.pdbx_description
1 polymer ?
#
loop_
_entity_poly.entity_id
_entity_poly.type
_entity_poly.pdbx_seq_one_letter_code
_entity_poly.pdbx_strand_id
1 'polypeptide(L)' 'MKTSKEAVMLKWVKLNRYYELSGDTQDAFYSKKRKGIWREGNQFRTAADGVTWVNLEAVNSWAEKSKHIA' A
#
# COMPACT_ATOMS: atom_id res chain seq x y z
N MET A 1 -18.91 -21.16 -17.09
CA MET A 1 -18.70 -21.65 -15.71
C MET A 1 -17.33 -21.18 -15.23
N LYS A 2 -17.25 -20.74 -13.97
CA LYS A 2 -16.15 -20.04 -13.27
C LYS A 2 -16.26 -18.51 -13.30
N THR A 3 -17.20 -18.03 -12.49
CA THR A 3 -17.17 -16.71 -11.88
C THR A 3 -15.87 -16.61 -11.09
N SER A 4 -14.84 -16.00 -11.68
CA SER A 4 -13.57 -15.75 -11.02
C SER A 4 -13.80 -14.62 -10.02
N LYS A 5 -14.14 -15.03 -8.79
CA LYS A 5 -14.02 -14.31 -7.52
C LYS A 5 -13.59 -12.86 -7.74
N GLU A 6 -14.55 -11.95 -7.91
CA GLU A 6 -14.30 -10.52 -7.79
C GLU A 6 -13.65 -10.35 -6.42
N ALA A 7 -12.32 -10.20 -6.42
CA ALA A 7 -11.61 -9.86 -5.23
C ALA A 7 -12.17 -8.50 -4.86
N VAL A 8 -13.01 -8.46 -3.83
CA VAL A 8 -13.33 -7.22 -3.13
C VAL A 8 -11.97 -6.68 -2.73
N MET A 9 -11.41 -5.79 -3.54
CA MET A 9 -10.11 -5.18 -3.32
C MET A 9 -10.31 -4.35 -2.06
N LEU A 10 -9.97 -4.95 -0.92
CA LEU A 10 -10.02 -4.26 0.35
C LEU A 10 -9.12 -3.05 0.20
N LYS A 11 -9.72 -1.86 0.17
CA LYS A 11 -9.02 -0.59 0.03
C LYS A 11 -7.85 -0.52 1.00
N TRP A 12 -8.07 -0.99 2.24
CA TRP A 12 -7.07 -1.10 3.28
C TRP A 12 -6.68 -2.57 3.50
N VAL A 13 -5.40 -2.88 3.40
CA VAL A 13 -4.83 -4.20 3.73
C VAL A 13 -3.77 -4.05 4.83
N LYS A 14 -3.56 -5.09 5.63
CA LYS A 14 -2.47 -5.10 6.61
C LYS A 14 -1.10 -5.00 5.92
N LEU A 15 -0.14 -4.34 6.56
CA LEU A 15 1.21 -4.13 6.01
C LEU A 15 1.89 -5.44 5.57
N ASN A 16 1.77 -6.52 6.36
CA ASN A 16 2.32 -7.83 5.97
C ASN A 16 1.73 -8.34 4.66
N ARG A 17 0.40 -8.18 4.48
CA ARG A 17 -0.27 -8.58 3.24
C ARG A 17 0.11 -7.67 2.08
N TYR A 18 0.37 -6.39 2.33
CA TYR A 18 0.88 -5.49 1.31
C TYR A 18 2.23 -5.97 0.74
N TYR A 19 3.15 -6.43 1.58
CA TYR A 19 4.44 -6.99 1.12
C TYR A 19 4.23 -8.20 0.20
N GLU A 20 3.34 -9.12 0.57
CA GLU A 20 3.02 -10.30 -0.25
C GLU A 20 2.39 -9.92 -1.61
N LEU A 21 1.57 -8.89 -1.65
CA LEU A 21 0.85 -8.48 -2.87
C LEU A 21 1.69 -7.64 -3.80
N SER A 22 2.49 -6.72 -3.26
CA SER A 22 3.27 -5.76 -4.04
C SER A 22 4.67 -6.25 -4.38
N GLY A 23 5.20 -7.23 -3.63
CA GLY A 23 6.61 -7.61 -3.68
C GLY A 23 7.55 -6.55 -3.09
N ASP A 24 7.00 -5.51 -2.49
CA ASP A 24 7.75 -4.41 -1.88
C ASP A 24 8.35 -4.87 -0.54
N THR A 25 9.52 -4.36 -0.19
CA THR A 25 10.20 -4.74 1.05
C THR A 25 9.85 -3.83 2.21
N GLN A 26 10.07 -4.32 3.43
CA GLN A 26 9.93 -3.52 4.64
C GLN A 26 10.77 -2.24 4.57
N ASP A 27 12.02 -2.32 4.11
CA ASP A 27 12.90 -1.17 3.96
C ASP A 27 12.40 -0.16 2.92
N ALA A 28 11.84 -0.63 1.80
CA ALA A 28 11.26 0.24 0.78
C ALA A 28 10.08 1.04 1.35
N PHE A 29 9.18 0.36 2.09
CA PHE A 29 8.05 1.00 2.77
C PHE A 29 8.54 2.06 3.77
N TYR A 30 9.46 1.71 4.68
CA TYR A 30 9.96 2.66 5.68
C TYR A 30 10.79 3.78 5.06
N SER A 31 11.51 3.54 3.96
CA SER A 31 12.20 4.58 3.20
C SER A 31 11.20 5.60 2.64
N LYS A 32 10.10 5.14 2.03
CA LYS A 32 9.01 6.01 1.51
C LYS A 32 8.33 6.79 2.65
N LYS A 33 8.09 6.14 3.79
CA LYS A 33 7.54 6.78 5.00
C LYS A 33 8.49 7.84 5.57
N ARG A 34 9.78 7.51 5.76
CA ARG A 34 10.80 8.44 6.30
C ARG A 34 11.05 9.63 5.39
N LYS A 35 11.04 9.42 4.07
CA LYS A 35 11.17 10.49 3.07
C LYS A 35 9.91 11.35 2.93
N GLY A 36 8.83 11.04 3.64
CA GLY A 36 7.56 11.76 3.55
C GLY A 36 6.83 11.58 2.20
N ILE A 37 7.25 10.60 1.39
CA ILE A 37 6.61 10.28 0.11
C ILE A 37 5.22 9.71 0.38
N TRP A 38 5.11 8.83 1.38
CA TRP A 38 3.83 8.28 1.83
C TRP A 38 3.37 9.02 3.07
N ARG A 39 2.10 9.40 3.08
CA ARG A 39 1.49 10.17 4.17
C ARG A 39 0.51 9.30 4.95
N GLU A 40 0.55 9.46 6.28
CA GLU A 40 -0.42 8.82 7.17
C GLU A 40 -1.84 9.35 6.89
N GLY A 41 -2.82 8.46 6.89
CA GLY A 41 -4.20 8.74 6.48
C GLY A 41 -4.45 8.62 4.97
N ASN A 42 -3.42 8.63 4.12
CA ASN A 42 -3.55 8.50 2.66
C ASN A 42 -3.06 7.14 2.16
N GLN A 43 -1.74 6.92 2.08
CA GLN A 43 -1.14 5.66 1.63
C GLN A 43 -1.08 4.61 2.74
N PHE A 44 -0.90 5.03 3.98
CA PHE A 44 -0.91 4.14 5.14
C PHE A 44 -1.65 4.76 6.31
N ARG A 45 -2.09 3.95 7.27
CA ARG A 45 -2.62 4.41 8.55
C ARG A 45 -2.29 3.42 9.65
N THR A 46 -2.08 3.91 10.86
CA THR A 46 -2.05 3.05 12.05
C THR A 46 -3.49 2.89 12.55
N ALA A 47 -4.01 1.66 12.56
CA ALA A 47 -5.35 1.39 13.07
C ALA A 47 -5.34 1.31 14.61
N ALA A 48 -6.53 1.26 15.22
CA ALA A 48 -6.69 1.24 16.68
C ALA A 48 -6.05 0.01 17.35
N ASP A 49 -5.79 -1.05 16.58
CA ASP A 49 -5.06 -2.25 17.00
C ASP A 49 -3.52 -2.07 17.02
N GLY A 50 -3.02 -0.88 16.68
CA GLY A 50 -1.58 -0.59 16.55
C GLY A 50 -0.95 -1.15 15.28
N VAL A 51 -1.72 -1.81 14.41
CA VAL A 51 -1.23 -2.38 13.16
C VAL A 51 -1.28 -1.33 12.06
N THR A 52 -0.24 -1.31 11.22
CA THR A 52 -0.24 -0.46 10.02
C THR A 52 -1.04 -1.12 8.90
N TRP A 53 -1.99 -0.37 8.36
CA TRP A 53 -2.75 -0.70 7.17
C TRP A 53 -2.29 0.16 6.01
N VAL A 54 -2.22 -0.42 4.82
CA VAL A 54 -1.81 0.22 3.57
C VAL A 54 -3.02 0.33 2.66
N ASN A 55 -3.21 1.51 2.07
CA ASN A 55 -4.26 1.79 1.12
C ASN A 55 -3.77 1.47 -0.30
N LEU A 56 -4.26 0.37 -0.88
CA LEU A 56 -3.80 -0.10 -2.19
C LEU A 56 -4.16 0.89 -3.31
N GLU A 57 -5.33 1.52 -3.25
CA GLU A 57 -5.74 2.50 -4.27
C GLU A 57 -4.82 3.72 -4.27
N ALA A 58 -4.49 4.24 -3.07
CA ALA A 58 -3.62 5.41 -2.94
C ALA A 58 -2.18 5.09 -3.34
N VAL A 59 -1.71 3.88 -3.05
CA VAL A 59 -0.39 3.40 -3.48
C VAL A 59 -0.34 3.24 -5.00
N ASN A 60 -1.36 2.65 -5.62
CA ASN A 60 -1.44 2.51 -7.07
C ASN A 60 -1.49 3.88 -7.77
N SER A 61 -2.33 4.80 -7.27
CA SER A 61 -2.39 6.17 -7.81
C SER A 61 -1.05 6.91 -7.65
N TRP A 62 -0.34 6.68 -6.55
CA TRP A 62 1.02 7.20 -6.39
C TRP A 62 1.97 6.57 -7.42
N ALA A 63 1.94 5.25 -7.61
CA ALA A 63 2.81 4.55 -8.56
C ALA A 63 2.59 5.03 -10.01
N GLU A 64 1.33 5.23 -10.43
CA GLU A 64 0.99 5.74 -11.76
C GLU A 64 1.49 7.18 -12.00
N LYS A 65 1.49 8.01 -10.96
CA LYS A 65 1.95 9.41 -11.02
C LYS A 65 3.45 9.56 -10.80
N SER A 66 4.08 8.58 -10.16
CA SER A 66 5.50 8.61 -9.83
C SER A 66 6.31 8.40 -11.10
N LYS A 67 6.87 9.48 -11.62
CA LYS A 67 7.79 9.43 -12.74
C LYS A 67 9.20 9.25 -12.20
N HIS A 68 9.87 8.19 -12.62
CA HIS A 68 11.32 8.12 -12.50
C HIS A 68 11.91 9.06 -13.53
N ILE A 69 12.47 10.18 -13.08
CA ILE A 69 13.27 11.06 -13.93
C ILE A 69 14.67 10.45 -13.89
N ALA A 70 15.04 9.79 -15.00
CA ALA A 70 16.38 9.25 -15.21
C ALA A 70 17.38 10.38 -15.47
#